data_AF-A0A1H8MZR7-F1
#
_entry.id   AF-A0A1H8MZR7-F1
#
_cell.length_a   1.000
_cell.length_b   1.000
_cell.length_c   1.000
_cell.angle_alpha   90.00
_cell.angle_beta   90.00
_cell.angle_gamma   90.00
#
_symmetry.space_group_name_H-M   'P 1'
#
loop_
_entity.id
_entity.type
_entity.pdbx_description
1 polymer ?
#
loop_
_entity_poly.entity_id
_entity_poly.type
_entity_poly.pdbx_seq_one_letter_code
_entity_poly.pdbx_strand_id
1 'polypeptide(L)'
;MVSASLSWLVTQLRPFFDLIVPAFVVGFFLVALVAIALSDDRTVRNSYLAGFFALLVVVNLFAPVTPAPVIKWHKFSEVRGTEKTEYVFRVVDADGAELTYDDEATLNTGSVAPSYVRLKMQNEFTPAQNAETAQWLLDRAAVHRERVTNPSPTRFLYFPRHAMADTWTRETVADYSEFTGLRLYRVDMTFAEDGTEVTSYTETLVYEYYEDRGTTVEIASVDDAVDPVETAAVRSPAIVPGGAFS
;
A
#
# COMPACT_ATOMS: atom_id res chain seq x y z
N MET A 1 -45.31 -8.26 22.12
CA MET A 1 -45.43 -9.73 22.26
C MET A 1 -44.22 -10.51 21.73
N VAL A 2 -43.47 -10.04 20.72
CA VAL A 2 -42.29 -10.74 20.17
C VAL A 2 -41.07 -10.79 21.14
N SER A 3 -40.95 -9.84 22.08
CA SER A 3 -39.81 -9.80 23.02
C SER A 3 -39.85 -10.88 24.10
N ALA A 4 -41.04 -11.33 24.51
CA ALA A 4 -41.19 -12.32 25.58
C ALA A 4 -40.93 -13.77 25.11
N SER A 5 -41.19 -14.07 23.83
CA SER A 5 -40.86 -15.38 23.25
C SER A 5 -39.36 -15.54 23.00
N LEU A 6 -38.67 -14.45 22.63
CA LEU A 6 -37.24 -14.47 22.33
C LEU A 6 -36.39 -14.65 23.58
N SER A 7 -36.74 -13.99 24.69
CA SER A 7 -36.02 -14.12 25.97
C SER A 7 -36.17 -15.51 26.57
N TRP A 8 -37.35 -16.11 26.47
CA TRP A 8 -37.58 -17.49 26.90
C TRP A 8 -36.76 -18.50 26.08
N LEU A 9 -36.73 -18.33 24.74
CA LEU A 9 -35.96 -19.18 23.83
C LEU A 9 -34.45 -19.09 24.10
N VAL A 10 -33.91 -17.87 24.28
CA VAL A 10 -32.50 -17.64 24.62
C VAL A 10 -32.13 -18.30 25.95
N THR A 11 -33.04 -18.27 26.93
CA THR A 11 -32.81 -18.89 28.25
C THR A 11 -32.75 -20.41 28.15
N GLN A 12 -33.61 -21.04 27.35
CA GLN A 12 -33.62 -22.48 27.10
C GLN A 12 -32.39 -22.95 26.29
N LEU A 13 -31.90 -22.11 25.37
CA LEU A 13 -30.73 -22.42 24.54
C LEU A 13 -29.40 -22.14 25.25
N ARG A 14 -29.41 -21.38 26.35
CA ARG A 14 -28.23 -21.00 27.11
C ARG A 14 -27.26 -22.13 27.47
N PRO A 15 -27.70 -23.28 28.03
CA PRO A 15 -26.80 -24.38 28.36
C PRO A 15 -26.22 -25.09 27.12
N PHE A 16 -26.84 -24.92 25.95
CA PHE A 16 -26.34 -25.48 24.70
C PHE A 16 -25.38 -24.53 23.97
N PHE A 17 -25.36 -23.22 24.28
CA PHE A 17 -24.47 -22.28 23.60
C PHE A 17 -22.99 -22.66 23.74
N ASP A 18 -22.59 -23.18 24.90
CA ASP A 18 -21.21 -23.62 25.15
C ASP A 18 -20.78 -24.77 24.22
N LEU A 19 -21.72 -25.53 23.66
CA LEU A 19 -21.46 -26.57 22.67
C LEU A 19 -21.72 -26.08 21.24
N ILE A 20 -22.81 -25.34 21.03
CA ILE A 20 -23.27 -24.88 19.71
C ILE A 20 -22.27 -23.89 19.11
N VAL A 21 -21.73 -22.97 19.91
CA VAL A 21 -20.81 -21.94 19.39
C VAL A 21 -19.51 -22.57 18.89
N PRO A 22 -18.78 -23.42 19.66
CA PRO A 22 -17.61 -24.13 19.14
C PRO A 22 -17.93 -25.04 17.96
N ALA A 23 -19.04 -25.79 18.01
CA ALA A 23 -19.45 -26.67 16.92
C ALA A 23 -19.75 -25.88 15.63
N PHE A 24 -20.37 -24.72 15.75
CA PHE A 24 -20.61 -23.81 14.63
C PHE A 24 -19.30 -23.26 14.06
N VAL A 25 -18.37 -22.84 14.91
CA VAL A 25 -17.04 -22.34 14.48
C VAL A 25 -16.27 -23.43 13.74
N VAL A 26 -16.14 -24.62 14.33
CA VAL A 26 -15.45 -25.76 13.70
C VAL A 26 -16.15 -26.16 12.40
N GLY A 27 -17.48 -26.24 12.41
CA GLY A 27 -18.29 -26.55 11.22
C GLY A 27 -18.10 -25.53 10.10
N PHE A 28 -18.06 -24.24 10.42
CA PHE A 28 -17.80 -23.17 9.45
C PHE A 28 -16.43 -23.35 8.79
N PHE A 29 -15.37 -23.62 9.56
CA PHE A 29 -14.04 -23.86 9.00
C PHE A 29 -13.97 -25.14 8.16
N LEU A 30 -14.66 -26.21 8.54
CA LEU A 30 -14.73 -27.43 7.75
C LEU A 30 -15.46 -27.20 6.41
N VAL A 31 -16.59 -26.49 6.42
CA VAL A 31 -17.31 -26.12 5.20
C VAL A 31 -16.46 -25.21 4.31
N ALA A 32 -15.78 -24.22 4.89
CA ALA A 32 -14.86 -23.36 4.15
C ALA A 32 -13.70 -24.15 3.53
N LEU A 33 -13.11 -25.09 4.26
CA LEU A 33 -12.02 -25.94 3.77
C LEU A 33 -12.47 -26.83 2.61
N VAL A 34 -13.66 -27.43 2.70
CA VAL A 34 -14.27 -28.21 1.60
C VAL A 34 -14.56 -27.32 0.40
N ALA A 35 -15.10 -26.11 0.60
CA ALA A 35 -15.35 -25.15 -0.48
C ALA A 35 -14.07 -24.69 -1.18
N ILE A 36 -12.98 -24.51 -0.44
CA ILE A 36 -11.65 -24.19 -0.99
C ILE A 36 -11.11 -25.38 -1.80
N ALA A 37 -11.19 -26.60 -1.25
CA ALA A 37 -10.71 -27.81 -1.93
C ALA A 37 -11.47 -28.10 -3.23
N LEU A 38 -12.74 -27.68 -3.33
CA LEU A 38 -13.60 -27.85 -4.50
C LEU A 38 -13.81 -26.53 -5.27
N SER A 39 -12.92 -25.55 -5.09
CA SER A 39 -13.11 -24.19 -5.62
C SER A 39 -13.06 -24.09 -7.16
N ASP A 40 -12.55 -25.11 -7.83
CA ASP A 40 -12.57 -25.22 -9.30
C ASP A 40 -13.99 -25.36 -9.87
N ASP A 41 -14.95 -25.88 -9.09
CA ASP A 41 -16.36 -25.90 -9.48
C ASP A 41 -17.01 -24.53 -9.21
N ARG A 42 -17.36 -23.85 -10.30
CA ARG A 42 -18.02 -22.53 -10.29
C ARG A 42 -19.31 -22.53 -9.45
N THR A 43 -20.02 -23.64 -9.39
CA THR A 43 -21.27 -23.78 -8.64
C THR A 43 -21.00 -23.78 -7.14
N VAL A 44 -19.99 -24.53 -6.69
CA VAL A 44 -19.57 -24.60 -5.27
C VAL A 44 -19.08 -23.24 -4.81
N ARG A 45 -18.24 -22.57 -5.62
CA ARG A 45 -17.77 -21.23 -5.33
C ARG A 45 -18.91 -20.21 -5.19
N ASN A 46 -19.84 -20.20 -6.13
CA ASN A 46 -20.96 -19.26 -6.13
C ASN A 46 -21.92 -19.50 -4.97
N SER A 47 -22.24 -20.77 -4.64
CA SER A 47 -23.13 -21.10 -3.54
C SER A 47 -22.49 -20.78 -2.18
N TYR A 48 -21.20 -21.03 -2.01
CA TYR A 48 -20.46 -20.65 -0.81
C TYR A 48 -20.44 -19.13 -0.62
N LEU A 49 -20.12 -18.35 -1.67
CA LEU A 49 -20.14 -16.89 -1.60
C LEU A 49 -21.53 -16.36 -1.26
N ALA A 50 -22.58 -16.85 -1.92
CA ALA A 50 -23.95 -16.44 -1.65
C ALA A 50 -24.36 -16.76 -0.19
N GLY A 51 -24.03 -17.94 0.30
CA GLY A 51 -24.28 -18.35 1.69
C GLY A 51 -23.51 -17.51 2.70
N PHE A 52 -22.24 -17.22 2.43
CA PHE A 52 -21.39 -16.36 3.25
C PHE A 52 -21.99 -14.94 3.37
N PHE A 53 -22.38 -14.32 2.25
CA PHE A 53 -23.01 -13.00 2.28
C PHE A 53 -24.38 -13.01 2.96
N ALA A 54 -25.22 -14.03 2.72
CA ALA A 54 -26.50 -14.16 3.40
C ALA A 54 -26.32 -14.29 4.93
N LEU A 55 -25.36 -15.10 5.38
CA LEU A 55 -25.02 -15.24 6.79
C LEU A 55 -24.52 -13.91 7.37
N LEU A 56 -23.65 -13.20 6.64
CA LEU A 56 -23.14 -11.89 7.06
C LEU A 56 -24.27 -10.87 7.23
N VAL A 57 -25.24 -10.85 6.31
CA VAL A 57 -26.43 -9.99 6.41
C VAL A 57 -27.28 -10.37 7.63
N VAL A 58 -27.56 -11.66 7.84
CA VAL A 58 -28.32 -12.14 9.00
C VAL A 58 -27.62 -11.74 10.31
N VAL A 59 -26.31 -11.96 10.43
CA VAL A 59 -25.55 -11.57 11.61
C VAL A 59 -25.61 -10.05 11.82
N ASN A 60 -25.47 -9.24 10.78
CA ASN A 60 -25.56 -7.78 10.90
C ASN A 60 -26.97 -7.27 11.25
N LEU A 61 -28.03 -7.98 10.83
CA LEU A 61 -29.41 -7.60 11.14
C LEU A 61 -29.83 -8.00 12.57
N PHE A 62 -29.33 -9.13 13.08
CA PHE A 62 -29.79 -9.69 14.35
C PHE A 62 -28.79 -9.54 15.50
N ALA A 63 -27.51 -9.31 15.22
CA ALA A 63 -26.53 -9.03 16.26
C ALA A 63 -26.53 -7.51 16.52
N PRO A 64 -26.81 -7.05 17.76
CA PRO A 64 -26.76 -5.63 18.15
C PRO A 64 -25.31 -5.14 18.30
N VAL A 65 -24.42 -5.61 17.42
CA VAL A 65 -23.07 -5.11 17.30
C VAL A 65 -23.19 -3.95 16.33
N THR A 66 -23.27 -2.74 16.88
CA THR A 66 -23.22 -1.50 16.11
C THR A 66 -22.13 -1.65 15.05
N PRO A 67 -22.44 -1.60 13.73
CA PRO A 67 -21.40 -1.65 12.71
C PRO A 67 -20.58 -0.37 12.83
N ALA A 68 -19.51 -0.41 13.62
CA ALA A 68 -18.56 0.67 13.79
C ALA A 68 -17.27 0.31 13.05
N PRO A 69 -16.69 1.16 12.18
CA PRO A 69 -17.14 2.47 11.71
C PRO A 69 -17.25 2.54 10.16
N VAL A 70 -18.40 2.96 9.65
CA VAL A 70 -18.49 3.67 8.34
C VAL A 70 -17.86 5.09 8.45
N ILE A 71 -17.40 5.47 9.64
CA ILE A 71 -16.84 6.78 10.03
C ILE A 71 -15.35 6.91 9.62
N LYS A 72 -14.92 6.40 8.46
CA LYS A 72 -13.62 6.77 7.88
C LYS A 72 -13.68 7.10 6.38
N TRP A 73 -14.86 7.23 5.80
CA TRP A 73 -14.98 7.70 4.41
C TRP A 73 -14.54 9.17 4.22
N HIS A 74 -14.44 9.95 5.29
CA HIS A 74 -13.85 11.30 5.23
C HIS A 74 -12.32 11.32 5.14
N LYS A 75 -11.62 10.17 5.28
CA LYS A 75 -10.17 10.12 4.99
C LYS A 75 -9.84 10.08 3.49
N PHE A 76 -10.85 10.05 2.62
CA PHE A 76 -10.67 10.07 1.17
C PHE A 76 -11.03 11.40 0.51
N SER A 77 -11.41 12.43 1.29
CA SER A 77 -11.78 13.75 0.76
C SER A 77 -10.83 14.87 1.15
N GLU A 78 -9.58 14.55 1.50
CA GLU A 78 -8.55 15.60 1.42
C GLU A 78 -8.54 16.07 -0.04
N VAL A 79 -8.88 17.35 -0.22
CA VAL A 79 -8.74 18.05 -1.50
C VAL A 79 -7.28 17.89 -1.86
N ARG A 80 -6.97 16.95 -2.75
CA ARG A 80 -5.62 16.76 -3.24
C ARG A 80 -5.19 18.10 -3.83
N GLY A 81 -4.03 18.59 -3.42
CA GLY A 81 -3.46 19.77 -4.06
C GLY A 81 -3.41 19.55 -5.58
N THR A 82 -3.57 20.63 -6.34
CA THR A 82 -3.38 20.60 -7.80
C THR A 82 -1.93 20.27 -8.16
N GLU A 83 -1.01 20.31 -7.21
CA GLU A 83 0.40 19.96 -7.39
C GLU A 83 0.79 18.79 -6.49
N LYS A 84 1.57 17.86 -7.03
CA LYS A 84 2.09 16.70 -6.33
C LYS A 84 3.52 16.43 -6.79
N THR A 85 4.45 16.42 -5.85
CA THR A 85 5.81 15.93 -6.08
C THR A 85 5.94 14.52 -5.55
N GLU A 86 6.39 13.60 -6.39
CA GLU A 86 6.73 12.23 -6.03
C GLU A 86 8.20 11.96 -6.34
N TYR A 87 8.74 10.94 -5.68
CA TYR A 87 10.05 10.39 -6.04
C TYR A 87 9.84 8.98 -6.55
N VAL A 88 10.53 8.60 -7.63
CA VAL A 88 10.37 7.30 -8.29
C VAL A 88 11.75 6.70 -8.54
N PHE A 89 11.95 5.48 -8.08
CA PHE A 89 13.13 4.69 -8.45
C PHE A 89 12.89 3.99 -9.79
N ARG A 90 13.93 3.93 -10.61
CA ARG A 90 14.02 3.08 -11.79
C ARG A 90 15.29 2.25 -11.72
N VAL A 91 15.19 0.96 -12.03
CA VAL A 91 16.36 0.14 -12.29
C VAL A 91 16.79 0.34 -13.74
N VAL A 92 18.10 0.34 -13.96
CA VAL A 92 18.72 0.47 -15.28
C VAL A 92 19.37 -0.86 -15.60
N ASP A 93 19.13 -1.39 -16.79
CA ASP A 93 19.78 -2.61 -17.26
C ASP A 93 21.16 -2.32 -17.90
N ALA A 94 21.87 -3.38 -18.27
CA ALA A 94 23.19 -3.30 -18.89
C ALA A 94 23.17 -2.57 -20.25
N ASP A 95 22.02 -2.53 -20.93
CA ASP A 95 21.82 -1.84 -22.20
C ASP A 95 21.38 -0.37 -22.01
N GLY A 96 21.15 0.06 -20.75
CA GLY A 96 20.71 1.40 -20.40
C GLY A 96 19.20 1.60 -20.44
N ALA A 97 18.42 0.54 -20.63
CA ALA A 97 16.97 0.59 -20.57
C ALA A 97 16.48 0.71 -19.12
N GLU A 98 15.41 1.46 -18.92
CA GLU A 98 14.86 1.73 -17.60
C GLU A 98 13.58 0.94 -17.34
N LEU A 99 13.45 0.43 -16.12
CA LEU A 99 12.25 -0.20 -15.61
C LEU A 99 11.88 0.43 -14.27
N THR A 100 10.62 0.82 -14.10
CA THR A 100 10.11 1.32 -12.81
C THR A 100 10.36 0.29 -11.71
N TYR A 101 10.92 0.73 -10.59
CA TYR A 101 11.24 -0.14 -9.48
C TYR A 101 9.96 -0.75 -8.87
N ASP A 102 9.90 -2.08 -8.80
CA ASP A 102 8.78 -2.76 -8.15
C ASP A 102 8.90 -2.64 -6.63
N ASP A 103 7.91 -2.03 -5.99
CA ASP A 103 7.86 -1.90 -4.53
C ASP A 103 7.89 -3.29 -3.84
N GLU A 104 7.47 -4.38 -4.50
CA GLU A 104 7.58 -5.74 -3.98
C GLU A 104 9.03 -6.24 -3.84
N ALA A 105 9.99 -5.62 -4.52
CA ALA A 105 11.39 -5.99 -4.40
C ALA A 105 11.91 -5.79 -2.96
N THR A 106 11.35 -4.84 -2.19
CA THR A 106 11.74 -4.58 -0.79
C THR A 106 10.85 -5.26 0.27
N LEU A 107 9.75 -5.91 -0.11
CA LEU A 107 8.72 -6.40 0.84
C LEU A 107 9.03 -7.69 1.63
N ASN A 108 10.29 -8.15 1.70
CA ASN A 108 10.59 -9.37 2.48
C ASN A 108 10.48 -9.13 4.00
N THR A 109 9.48 -9.76 4.64
CA THR A 109 9.26 -10.06 6.09
C THR A 109 9.50 -8.96 7.14
N GLY A 110 9.95 -7.78 6.75
CA GLY A 110 10.26 -6.60 7.57
C GLY A 110 10.26 -5.33 6.71
N SER A 111 9.34 -5.29 5.74
CA SER A 111 9.28 -4.33 4.63
C SER A 111 9.60 -2.89 5.04
N VAL A 112 10.62 -2.31 4.39
CA VAL A 112 10.82 -0.86 4.41
C VAL A 112 10.00 -0.28 3.26
N ALA A 113 9.09 0.64 3.58
CA ALA A 113 8.33 1.36 2.58
C ALA A 113 9.29 2.13 1.65
N PRO A 114 9.31 1.88 0.33
CA PRO A 114 10.21 2.57 -0.59
C PRO A 114 10.08 4.10 -0.51
N SER A 115 8.87 4.61 -0.25
CA SER A 115 8.63 6.04 -0.01
C SER A 115 9.47 6.63 1.12
N TYR A 116 9.69 5.87 2.20
CA TYR A 116 10.54 6.29 3.31
C TYR A 116 12.03 6.31 2.92
N VAL A 117 12.47 5.31 2.15
CA VAL A 117 13.84 5.26 1.62
C VAL A 117 14.10 6.45 0.71
N ARG A 118 13.17 6.77 -0.21
CA ARG A 118 13.26 7.92 -1.12
C ARG A 118 13.43 9.23 -0.34
N LEU A 119 12.60 9.45 0.68
CA LEU A 119 12.64 10.66 1.50
C LEU A 119 13.98 10.80 2.26
N LYS A 120 14.50 9.69 2.80
CA LYS A 120 15.78 9.71 3.51
C LYS A 120 16.97 9.90 2.60
N MET A 121 16.98 9.25 1.44
CA MET A 121 18.05 9.40 0.46
C MET A 121 18.19 10.84 -0.01
N GLN A 122 17.07 11.57 -0.08
CA GLN A 122 17.05 12.98 -0.45
C GLN A 122 17.50 13.92 0.68
N ASN A 123 17.01 13.71 1.91
CA ASN A 123 17.09 14.75 2.95
C ASN A 123 18.09 14.45 4.08
N GLU A 124 18.43 13.18 4.31
CA GLU A 124 19.14 12.75 5.53
C GLU A 124 20.44 11.99 5.23
N PHE A 125 20.47 11.21 4.17
CA PHE A 125 21.59 10.30 3.91
C PHE A 125 22.78 11.02 3.29
N THR A 126 23.96 10.64 3.76
CA THR A 126 25.23 11.00 3.12
C THR A 126 25.38 10.30 1.77
N PRO A 127 26.24 10.79 0.86
CA PRO A 127 26.50 10.12 -0.41
C PRO A 127 26.92 8.65 -0.28
N ALA A 128 27.65 8.30 0.79
CA ALA A 128 28.04 6.92 1.08
C ALA A 128 26.84 6.05 1.49
N GLN A 129 25.95 6.57 2.35
CA GLN A 129 24.71 5.89 2.73
C GLN A 129 23.75 5.74 1.54
N ASN A 130 23.71 6.73 0.65
CA ASN A 130 22.96 6.65 -0.60
C ASN A 130 23.49 5.55 -1.50
N ALA A 131 24.81 5.44 -1.66
CA ALA A 131 25.43 4.38 -2.44
C ALA A 131 25.14 2.98 -1.86
N GLU A 132 25.29 2.81 -0.54
CA GLU A 132 24.98 1.56 0.14
C GLU A 132 23.49 1.17 -0.02
N THR A 133 22.60 2.15 0.14
CA THR A 133 21.17 1.94 -0.04
C THR A 133 20.81 1.62 -1.49
N ALA A 134 21.45 2.29 -2.45
CA ALA A 134 21.24 2.04 -3.88
C ALA A 134 21.71 0.64 -4.28
N GLN A 135 22.89 0.21 -3.83
CA GLN A 135 23.36 -1.16 -4.02
C GLN A 135 22.38 -2.16 -3.40
N TRP A 136 21.96 -1.93 -2.16
CA TRP A 136 20.98 -2.81 -1.51
C TRP A 136 19.66 -2.90 -2.29
N LEU A 137 19.16 -1.78 -2.83
CA LEU A 137 17.96 -1.76 -3.67
C LEU A 137 18.16 -2.55 -4.97
N LEU A 138 19.34 -2.44 -5.59
CA LEU A 138 19.70 -3.17 -6.80
C LEU A 138 19.80 -4.67 -6.56
N ASP A 139 20.45 -5.10 -5.48
CA ASP A 139 20.50 -6.50 -5.04
C ASP A 139 19.09 -7.08 -4.84
N ARG A 140 18.21 -6.29 -4.21
CA ARG A 140 16.81 -6.68 -3.97
C ARG A 140 16.02 -6.79 -5.28
N ALA A 141 16.25 -5.88 -6.21
CA ALA A 141 15.68 -5.93 -7.55
C ALA A 141 16.13 -7.19 -8.31
N ALA A 142 17.41 -7.55 -8.26
CA ALA A 142 17.92 -8.78 -8.88
C ALA A 142 17.26 -10.04 -8.30
N VAL A 143 17.19 -10.15 -6.96
CA VAL A 143 16.49 -11.26 -6.28
C VAL A 143 15.00 -11.29 -6.62
N HIS A 144 14.37 -10.12 -6.73
CA HIS A 144 12.95 -10.04 -7.11
C HIS A 144 12.71 -10.48 -8.55
N ARG A 145 13.56 -10.04 -9.48
CA ARG A 145 13.52 -10.49 -10.88
C ARG A 145 13.64 -12.00 -11.00
N GLU A 146 14.53 -12.63 -10.25
CA GLU A 146 14.65 -14.09 -10.24
C GLU A 146 13.36 -14.76 -9.77
N ARG A 147 12.71 -14.24 -8.72
CA ARG A 147 11.42 -14.75 -8.22
C ARG A 147 10.28 -14.59 -9.23
N VAL A 148 10.24 -13.47 -9.95
CA VAL A 148 9.24 -13.21 -11.00
C VAL A 148 9.46 -14.14 -12.19
N THR A 149 10.71 -14.32 -12.59
CA THR A 149 11.10 -15.20 -13.70
C THR A 149 10.81 -16.66 -13.36
N ASN A 150 11.17 -17.10 -12.15
CA ASN A 150 11.09 -18.47 -11.65
C ASN A 150 10.14 -18.57 -10.44
N PRO A 151 8.80 -18.50 -10.65
CA PRO A 151 7.85 -18.50 -9.57
C PRO A 151 7.84 -19.84 -8.83
N SER A 152 8.06 -19.81 -7.52
CA SER A 152 7.92 -20.96 -6.63
C SER A 152 6.44 -21.27 -6.34
N PRO A 153 6.04 -22.55 -6.17
CA PRO A 153 4.71 -22.93 -5.66
C PRO A 153 4.39 -22.32 -4.29
N THR A 154 5.40 -21.99 -3.47
CA THR A 154 5.18 -21.32 -2.18
C THR A 154 4.57 -19.93 -2.33
N ARG A 155 4.55 -19.33 -3.53
CA ARG A 155 3.91 -18.03 -3.80
C ARG A 155 2.44 -17.96 -3.34
N PHE A 156 1.73 -19.09 -3.37
CA PHE A 156 0.33 -19.18 -2.95
C PHE A 156 0.14 -19.12 -1.43
N LEU A 157 1.22 -19.21 -0.65
CA LEU A 157 1.20 -19.10 0.82
C LEU A 157 1.41 -17.66 1.30
N TYR A 158 1.76 -16.74 0.40
CA TYR A 158 1.93 -15.32 0.74
C TYR A 158 0.59 -14.60 0.66
N PHE A 159 0.44 -13.55 1.47
CA PHE A 159 -0.76 -12.72 1.44
C PHE A 159 -0.98 -12.15 0.02
N PRO A 160 -2.24 -12.08 -0.44
CA PRO A 160 -2.57 -11.46 -1.72
C PRO A 160 -2.05 -10.03 -1.78
N ARG A 161 -1.65 -9.63 -2.98
CA ARG A 161 -1.11 -8.30 -3.25
C ARG A 161 -2.15 -7.23 -2.93
N HIS A 162 -1.76 -6.23 -2.16
CA HIS A 162 -2.61 -5.07 -1.84
C HIS A 162 -2.20 -3.79 -2.61
N ALA A 163 -1.09 -3.82 -3.34
CA ALA A 163 -0.64 -2.70 -4.16
C ALA A 163 -1.36 -2.72 -5.52
N MET A 164 -1.85 -1.55 -5.94
CA MET A 164 -2.41 -1.29 -7.28
C MET A 164 -1.32 -0.85 -8.28
N ALA A 165 -0.04 -0.99 -7.92
CA ALA A 165 1.09 -0.50 -8.71
C ALA A 165 1.48 -1.47 -9.83
N ASP A 166 2.19 -0.94 -10.84
CA ASP A 166 2.78 -1.71 -11.95
C ASP A 166 3.80 -2.71 -11.41
N THR A 167 3.31 -3.91 -11.10
CA THR A 167 4.13 -5.02 -10.62
C THR A 167 4.83 -5.68 -11.79
N TRP A 168 6.07 -6.12 -11.59
CA TRP A 168 6.81 -6.86 -12.57
C TRP A 168 6.14 -8.21 -12.86
N THR A 169 5.87 -8.43 -14.13
CA THR A 169 5.49 -9.74 -14.68
C THR A 169 6.70 -10.37 -15.34
N ARG A 170 6.60 -11.67 -15.66
CA ARG A 170 7.66 -12.36 -16.41
C ARG A 170 7.86 -11.69 -17.77
N GLU A 171 6.76 -11.28 -18.40
CA GLU A 171 6.76 -10.61 -19.69
C GLU A 171 7.49 -9.27 -19.60
N THR A 172 7.19 -8.45 -18.59
CA THR A 172 7.87 -7.17 -18.40
C THR A 172 9.37 -7.31 -18.19
N VAL A 173 9.83 -8.27 -17.38
CA VAL A 173 11.28 -8.44 -17.09
C VAL A 173 12.05 -9.22 -18.16
N ALA A 174 11.35 -9.84 -19.12
CA ALA A 174 11.97 -10.60 -20.20
C ALA A 174 12.65 -9.69 -21.24
N ASP A 175 12.17 -8.45 -21.36
CA ASP A 175 12.69 -7.47 -22.33
C ASP A 175 13.93 -6.72 -21.83
N TYR A 176 14.39 -6.97 -20.60
CA TYR A 176 15.50 -6.27 -19.97
C TYR A 176 16.71 -7.19 -19.78
N SER A 177 17.92 -6.66 -19.89
CA SER A 177 19.16 -7.38 -19.52
C SER A 177 19.41 -7.30 -18.01
N GLU A 178 20.59 -7.72 -17.53
CA GLU A 178 20.95 -7.66 -16.11
C GLU A 178 20.82 -6.23 -15.55
N PHE A 179 20.26 -6.07 -14.35
CA PHE A 179 20.12 -4.74 -13.74
C PHE A 179 21.48 -4.32 -13.16
N THR A 180 22.03 -3.22 -13.67
CA THR A 180 23.38 -2.73 -13.33
C THR A 180 23.35 -1.37 -12.64
N GLY A 181 22.20 -0.68 -12.63
CA GLY A 181 22.09 0.64 -12.05
C GLY A 181 20.73 0.96 -11.44
N LEU A 182 20.72 2.05 -10.68
CA LEU A 182 19.53 2.61 -10.04
C LEU A 182 19.51 4.12 -10.29
N ARG A 183 18.38 4.63 -10.76
CA ARG A 183 18.09 6.06 -10.91
C ARG A 183 16.94 6.45 -10.01
N LEU A 184 17.03 7.63 -9.38
CA LEU A 184 15.96 8.26 -8.63
C LEU A 184 15.55 9.52 -9.35
N TYR A 185 14.26 9.60 -9.67
CA TYR A 185 13.64 10.75 -10.29
C TYR A 185 12.76 11.48 -9.28
N ARG A 186 12.78 12.82 -9.34
CA ARG A 186 11.73 13.67 -8.82
C ARG A 186 10.70 13.87 -9.93
N VAL A 187 9.46 13.52 -9.67
CA VAL A 187 8.33 13.63 -10.59
C VAL A 187 7.40 14.70 -10.06
N ASP A 188 7.35 15.85 -10.71
CA ASP A 188 6.42 16.92 -10.39
C ASP A 188 5.21 16.81 -11.32
N MET A 189 4.03 16.65 -10.73
CA MET A 189 2.75 16.50 -11.42
C MET A 189 1.83 17.65 -11.05
N THR A 190 1.16 18.20 -12.06
CA THR A 190 0.03 19.11 -11.86
C THR A 190 -1.24 18.43 -12.36
N PHE A 191 -2.31 18.53 -11.57
CA PHE A 191 -3.63 18.01 -11.90
C PHE A 191 -4.58 19.15 -12.28
N ALA A 192 -5.60 18.83 -13.08
CA ALA A 192 -6.74 19.72 -13.31
C ALA A 192 -7.45 20.07 -11.98
N GLU A 193 -8.23 21.15 -11.95
CA GLU A 193 -8.95 21.59 -10.74
C GLU A 193 -9.89 20.52 -10.16
N ASP A 194 -10.41 19.62 -11.00
CA ASP A 194 -11.24 18.50 -10.59
C ASP A 194 -10.45 17.26 -10.10
N GLY A 195 -9.12 17.30 -10.22
CA GLY A 195 -8.20 16.24 -9.81
C GLY A 195 -8.24 14.98 -10.67
N THR A 196 -8.91 15.00 -11.84
CA THR A 196 -9.13 13.81 -12.66
C THR A 196 -8.08 13.60 -13.75
N GLU A 197 -7.42 14.66 -14.19
CA GLU A 197 -6.46 14.65 -15.29
C GLU A 197 -5.13 15.24 -14.86
N VAL A 198 -4.02 14.65 -15.32
CA VAL A 198 -2.67 15.20 -15.18
C VAL A 198 -2.45 16.20 -16.30
N THR A 199 -2.29 17.48 -15.97
CA THR A 199 -2.11 18.59 -16.92
C THR A 199 -0.64 18.89 -17.19
N SER A 200 0.24 18.58 -16.24
CA SER A 200 1.70 18.72 -16.37
C SER A 200 2.40 17.55 -15.71
N TYR A 201 3.48 17.09 -16.33
CA TYR A 201 4.30 15.98 -15.86
C TYR A 201 5.76 16.25 -16.21
N THR A 202 6.60 16.42 -15.17
CA THR A 202 8.03 16.69 -15.32
C THR A 202 8.84 15.71 -14.50
N GLU A 203 9.83 15.07 -15.13
CA GLU A 203 10.79 14.20 -14.45
C GLU A 203 12.15 14.88 -14.39
N THR A 204 12.74 14.92 -13.19
CA THR A 204 14.10 15.41 -12.96
C THR A 204 14.91 14.29 -12.33
N LEU A 205 16.01 13.86 -12.97
CA LEU A 205 16.94 12.91 -12.38
C LEU A 205 17.66 13.57 -11.20
N VAL A 206 17.49 13.04 -9.99
CA VAL A 206 18.09 13.59 -8.77
C VAL A 206 19.25 12.76 -8.24
N TYR A 207 19.29 11.47 -8.57
CA TYR A 207 20.38 10.59 -8.15
C TYR A 207 20.55 9.42 -9.11
N GLU A 208 21.79 9.02 -9.35
CA GLU A 208 22.14 7.89 -10.22
C GLU A 208 23.28 7.07 -9.59
N TYR A 209 23.15 5.74 -9.68
CA TYR A 209 24.10 4.77 -9.17
C TYR A 209 24.30 3.64 -10.17
N TYR A 210 25.56 3.22 -10.37
CA TYR A 210 25.91 2.03 -11.14
C TYR A 210 26.87 1.14 -10.35
N GLU A 211 26.65 -0.17 -10.43
CA GLU A 211 27.47 -1.18 -9.76
C GLU A 211 28.91 -1.23 -10.30
N ASP A 212 29.08 -1.08 -11.62
CA ASP A 212 30.37 -1.18 -12.32
C ASP A 212 31.27 0.06 -12.16
N ARG A 213 30.69 1.21 -11.83
CA ARG A 213 31.39 2.52 -11.76
C ARG A 213 31.40 3.16 -10.37
N GLY A 214 30.65 2.61 -9.42
CA GLY A 214 30.34 3.28 -8.16
C GLY A 214 29.36 4.44 -8.35
N THR A 215 29.22 5.30 -7.34
CA THR A 215 28.29 6.44 -7.37
C THR A 215 28.72 7.46 -8.41
N THR A 216 27.84 7.82 -9.35
CA THR A 216 28.10 8.86 -10.34
C THR A 216 27.00 9.91 -10.35
N VAL A 217 27.42 11.14 -10.00
CA VAL A 217 26.74 12.44 -10.16
C VAL A 217 25.55 12.71 -9.21
N GLU A 218 25.82 13.53 -8.18
CA GLU A 218 24.82 14.47 -7.64
C GLU A 218 24.52 15.51 -8.73
N ILE A 219 23.40 15.39 -9.43
CA ILE A 219 22.94 16.46 -10.32
C ILE A 219 22.28 17.50 -9.40
N ALA A 220 23.04 18.55 -9.13
CA ALA A 220 22.73 19.79 -8.41
C ALA A 220 21.28 19.99 -7.94
N SER A 221 21.16 20.33 -6.66
CA SER A 221 19.99 20.89 -5.99
C SER A 221 19.19 21.86 -6.88
N VAL A 222 17.90 21.55 -7.06
CA VAL A 222 16.87 22.48 -7.57
C VAL A 222 16.53 23.51 -6.48
N ASP A 223 17.53 24.18 -5.91
CA ASP A 223 17.37 25.22 -4.89
C ASP A 223 17.89 26.59 -5.32
N ASP A 224 18.46 26.74 -6.52
CA ASP A 224 18.83 28.06 -7.06
C ASP A 224 17.69 28.76 -7.84
N ALA A 225 16.46 28.26 -7.79
CA ALA A 225 15.33 28.83 -8.54
C ALA A 225 13.98 28.86 -7.79
N VAL A 226 13.98 28.79 -6.46
CA VAL A 226 12.78 29.13 -5.67
C VAL A 226 13.04 30.45 -4.99
N ASP A 227 12.56 31.54 -5.60
CA ASP A 227 12.43 32.83 -4.94
C ASP A 227 11.79 32.61 -3.56
N PRO A 228 12.35 33.16 -2.46
CA PRO A 228 11.72 33.05 -1.17
C PRO A 228 10.33 33.66 -1.28
N VAL A 229 9.30 32.81 -1.21
CA VAL A 229 7.93 33.27 -0.98
C VAL A 229 8.00 34.10 0.29
N GLU A 230 7.85 35.40 0.11
CA GLU A 230 7.72 36.38 1.17
C GLU A 230 6.59 35.89 2.08
N THR A 231 6.96 35.19 3.16
CA THR A 231 6.03 34.83 4.22
C THR A 231 5.53 36.13 4.82
N ALA A 232 4.45 36.65 4.25
CA ALA A 232 3.64 37.66 4.88
C ALA A 232 3.28 37.12 6.26
N ALA A 233 3.85 37.74 7.29
CA ALA A 233 3.61 37.40 8.67
C ALA A 233 2.10 37.44 8.95
N VAL A 234 1.46 36.28 8.95
CA VAL A 234 0.12 36.11 9.49
C VAL A 234 0.25 36.35 10.98
N ARG A 235 -0.03 37.59 11.39
CA ARG A 235 -0.13 37.99 12.78
C ARG A 235 -1.19 37.13 13.44
N SER A 236 -0.77 36.18 14.28
CA SER A 236 -1.67 35.53 15.23
C SER A 236 -2.42 36.60 16.02
N PRO A 237 -3.77 36.59 16.06
CA PRO A 237 -4.51 37.46 16.95
C PRO A 237 -4.16 37.10 18.40
N ALA A 238 -3.78 38.11 19.18
CA ALA A 238 -3.46 37.97 20.59
C ALA A 238 -4.64 37.33 21.34
N ILE A 239 -4.36 36.21 22.00
CA ILE A 239 -5.28 35.61 22.97
C ILE A 239 -5.39 36.58 24.15
N VAL A 240 -6.53 37.23 24.28
CA VAL A 240 -6.88 38.05 25.44
C VAL A 240 -7.16 37.10 26.61
N PRO A 241 -6.42 37.17 27.74
CA PRO A 241 -6.74 36.37 28.91
C PRO A 241 -8.02 36.91 29.55
N GLY A 242 -9.08 36.10 29.49
CA GLY A 242 -10.36 36.35 30.14
C GLY A 242 -10.21 36.38 31.66
N GLY A 243 -10.70 37.46 32.25
CA GLY A 243 -10.69 37.72 33.69
C GLY A 243 -11.52 36.74 34.50
N ALA A 244 -11.09 36.59 35.75
CA ALA A 244 -11.78 35.86 36.80
C ALA A 244 -13.17 36.47 37.07
N PHE A 245 -14.19 35.61 37.10
CA PHE A 245 -15.43 35.91 37.78
C PHE A 245 -15.35 35.34 39.20
N SER A 246 -15.41 36.26 40.16
CA SER A 246 -15.82 36.07 41.56
C SER A 246 -17.28 35.64 41.67
#